data_AF-A2Q2Z2-F1
#
_entry.id   AF-A2Q2Z2-F1
#
_cell.length_a   1.000
_cell.length_b   1.000
_cell.length_c   1.000
_cell.angle_alpha   90.00
_cell.angle_beta   90.00
_cell.angle_gamma   90.00
#
_symmetry.space_group_name_H-M   'P 1'
#
loop_
_entity.id
_entity.type
_entity.pdbx_description
1 polymer ?
#
loop_
_entity_poly.entity_id
_entity_poly.type
_entity_poly.pdbx_seq_one_letter_code
_entity_poly.pdbx_strand_id
1 'polypeptide(L)'
;MSIPELEQIVTPQGTIDLVTIAQGLHWFDFPNFYQQVKWVLKKPHGVIAAWCYSLPRISDEVDTVVDQFYFIDSKPYWDSACKLVEDNYRSIDFPFEAVDGVDHRGPFEFVTEILMSFDGLLTYIKSWSAYQTAKEKGVELLGEDVVEKFKLAWGEDGHKTAKFPVYLRIGRVGNV
;
A
#
# COMPACT_ATOMS: atom_id res chain seq x y z
N MET A 1 3.94 -21.20 -3.05
CA MET A 1 4.97 -21.85 -2.23
C MET A 1 4.28 -22.78 -1.25
N SER A 2 4.67 -24.04 -1.21
CA SER A 2 4.19 -25.02 -0.23
C SER A 2 4.89 -24.85 1.13
N ILE A 3 4.38 -25.47 2.19
CA ILE A 3 5.04 -25.44 3.51
C ILE A 3 6.45 -26.06 3.48
N PRO A 4 6.71 -27.20 2.82
CA PRO A 4 8.07 -27.73 2.71
C PRO A 4 9.05 -26.78 2.01
N GLU A 5 8.61 -26.10 0.95
CA GLU A 5 9.44 -25.09 0.29
C GLU A 5 9.71 -23.90 1.21
N LEU A 6 8.72 -23.46 1.99
CA LEU A 6 8.84 -22.38 2.95
C LEU A 6 9.85 -22.73 4.07
N GLU A 7 9.78 -23.95 4.59
CA GLU A 7 10.72 -24.46 5.59
C GLU A 7 12.16 -24.47 5.09
N GLN A 8 12.35 -24.89 3.83
CA GLN A 8 13.67 -25.01 3.22
C GLN A 8 14.28 -23.65 2.84
N ILE A 9 13.47 -22.72 2.35
CA ILE A 9 13.95 -21.46 1.74
C ILE A 9 13.93 -20.31 2.74
N VAL A 10 12.93 -20.26 3.62
CA VAL A 10 12.67 -19.11 4.49
C VAL A 10 13.09 -19.41 5.92
N THR A 11 12.40 -20.32 6.60
CA THR A 11 12.63 -20.56 8.03
C THR A 11 11.89 -21.80 8.56
N PRO A 12 12.38 -22.47 9.63
CA PRO A 12 11.62 -23.52 10.32
C PRO A 12 10.32 -23.00 10.93
N GLN A 13 9.39 -23.92 11.23
CA GLN A 13 8.10 -23.59 11.82
C GLN A 13 8.25 -22.78 13.12
N GLY A 14 7.43 -21.74 13.30
CA GLY A 14 7.28 -21.04 14.58
C GLY A 14 8.56 -20.36 15.06
N THR A 15 9.34 -19.78 14.16
CA THR A 15 10.63 -19.14 14.47
C THR A 15 10.62 -17.62 14.26
N ILE A 16 9.57 -17.07 13.62
CA ILE A 16 9.49 -15.65 13.28
C ILE A 16 8.64 -14.89 14.31
N ASP A 17 9.15 -13.76 14.78
CA ASP A 17 8.42 -12.90 15.71
C ASP A 17 7.45 -11.94 15.00
N LEU A 18 7.81 -11.47 13.80
CA LEU A 18 7.06 -10.45 13.05
C LEU A 18 7.10 -10.71 11.54
N VAL A 19 5.94 -10.68 10.90
CA VAL A 19 5.79 -10.62 9.44
C VAL A 19 5.20 -9.26 9.07
N THR A 20 5.91 -8.51 8.21
CA THR A 20 5.44 -7.22 7.72
C THR A 20 5.11 -7.25 6.24
N ILE A 21 4.04 -6.57 5.85
CA ILE A 21 3.66 -6.37 4.45
C ILE A 21 3.44 -4.87 4.25
N ALA A 22 4.37 -4.22 3.56
CA ALA A 22 4.36 -2.79 3.30
C ALA A 22 3.94 -2.51 1.86
N GLN A 23 2.72 -2.03 1.64
CA GLN A 23 2.18 -1.67 0.31
C GLN A 23 2.14 -2.83 -0.70
N GLY A 24 1.70 -4.02 -0.27
CA GLY A 24 1.73 -5.20 -1.16
C GLY A 24 0.70 -6.30 -0.90
N LEU A 25 -0.05 -6.23 0.21
CA LEU A 25 -0.91 -7.35 0.63
C LEU A 25 -1.91 -7.72 -0.46
N HIS A 26 -2.53 -6.74 -1.11
CA HIS A 26 -3.50 -6.90 -2.19
C HIS A 26 -3.08 -7.80 -3.37
N TRP A 27 -1.79 -8.11 -3.54
CA TRP A 27 -1.32 -9.04 -4.58
C TRP A 27 -1.34 -10.51 -4.16
N PHE A 28 -1.63 -10.82 -2.90
CA PHE A 28 -1.46 -12.16 -2.36
C PHE A 28 -2.77 -12.97 -2.38
N ASP A 29 -2.62 -14.29 -2.52
CA ASP A 29 -3.68 -15.24 -2.18
C ASP A 29 -3.81 -15.28 -0.65
N PHE A 30 -4.85 -14.65 -0.10
CA PHE A 30 -5.00 -14.50 1.35
C PHE A 30 -5.10 -15.83 2.10
N PRO A 31 -5.95 -16.80 1.71
CA PRO A 31 -6.03 -18.08 2.42
C PRO A 31 -4.68 -18.79 2.49
N ASN A 32 -3.98 -18.92 1.37
CA ASN A 32 -2.69 -19.59 1.33
C ASN A 32 -1.61 -18.79 2.08
N PHE A 33 -1.57 -17.47 1.89
CA PHE A 33 -0.61 -16.61 2.58
C PHE A 33 -0.79 -16.64 4.09
N TYR A 34 -2.02 -16.53 4.60
CA TYR A 34 -2.27 -16.55 6.04
C TYR A 34 -1.94 -17.90 6.66
N GLN A 35 -2.14 -19.02 5.95
CA GLN A 35 -1.68 -20.33 6.42
C GLN A 35 -0.16 -20.34 6.60
N GLN A 36 0.59 -19.81 5.64
CA GLN A 36 2.05 -19.71 5.72
C GLN A 36 2.50 -18.80 6.85
N VAL A 37 1.87 -17.63 7.01
CA VAL A 37 2.18 -16.68 8.09
C VAL A 37 1.94 -17.33 9.46
N LYS A 38 0.80 -17.99 9.65
CA LYS A 38 0.50 -18.72 10.90
C LYS A 38 1.49 -19.86 11.17
N TRP A 39 2.05 -20.45 10.13
CA TRP A 39 3.04 -21.51 10.26
C TRP A 39 4.42 -20.97 10.67
N VAL A 40 4.88 -19.85 10.11
CA VAL A 40 6.20 -19.28 10.45
C VAL A 40 6.22 -18.53 11.79
N LEU A 41 5.10 -17.94 12.20
CA LEU A 41 5.04 -17.10 13.39
C LEU A 41 5.12 -17.91 14.69
N LYS A 42 5.93 -17.42 15.64
CA LYS A 42 6.01 -17.96 17.00
C LYS A 42 4.66 -17.87 17.69
N LYS A 43 4.11 -18.98 18.15
CA LYS A 43 2.86 -18.98 18.92
C LYS A 43 3.10 -18.68 20.41
N PRO A 44 2.17 -18.00 21.09
CA PRO A 44 0.98 -17.34 20.55
C PRO A 44 1.18 -15.88 20.10
N HIS A 45 2.37 -15.33 20.31
CA HIS A 45 2.57 -13.87 20.30
C HIS A 45 3.14 -13.29 19.00
N GLY A 46 3.54 -14.12 18.04
CA GLY A 46 4.05 -13.68 16.76
C GLY A 46 3.03 -12.81 16.03
N VAL A 47 3.50 -11.73 15.41
CA VAL A 47 2.67 -10.66 14.87
C VAL A 47 2.72 -10.63 13.36
N ILE A 48 1.59 -10.36 12.73
CA ILE A 48 1.51 -9.90 11.36
C ILE A 48 1.07 -8.42 11.35
N ALA A 49 1.79 -7.61 10.59
CA ALA A 49 1.50 -6.19 10.38
C ALA A 49 1.47 -5.90 8.88
N ALA A 50 0.29 -5.61 8.35
CA ALA A 50 0.11 -5.26 6.95
C ALA A 50 -0.40 -3.83 6.84
N TRP A 51 0.30 -2.98 6.10
CA TRP A 51 -0.15 -1.61 5.88
C TRP A 51 -0.13 -1.24 4.41
N CYS A 52 -1.02 -0.30 4.08
CA CYS A 52 -0.95 0.47 2.85
C CYS A 52 -0.94 1.95 3.17
N TYR A 53 -0.47 2.75 2.22
CA TYR A 53 -0.70 4.18 2.20
C TYR A 53 -1.56 4.56 0.99
N SER A 54 -2.35 5.60 1.17
CA SER A 54 -3.18 6.20 0.12
C SER A 54 -2.45 7.36 -0.57
N LEU A 55 -3.11 7.99 -1.54
CA LEU A 55 -2.55 9.13 -2.27
C LEU A 55 -2.03 10.22 -1.31
N PRO A 56 -0.91 10.88 -1.64
CA PRO A 56 -0.44 12.01 -0.86
C PRO A 56 -1.47 13.15 -0.89
N ARG A 57 -1.55 13.89 0.21
CA ARG A 57 -2.25 15.16 0.35
C ARG A 57 -1.24 16.27 0.56
N ILE A 58 -1.26 17.27 -0.31
CA ILE A 58 -0.21 18.29 -0.44
C ILE A 58 -0.82 19.69 -0.29
N SER A 59 -1.78 20.01 -1.17
CA SER A 59 -2.62 21.22 -1.12
C SER A 59 -3.86 20.98 -1.97
N ASP A 60 -4.95 21.71 -1.71
CA ASP A 60 -6.21 21.53 -2.42
C ASP A 60 -6.05 21.59 -3.96
N GLU A 61 -5.17 22.46 -4.46
CA GLU A 61 -4.90 22.61 -5.90
C GLU A 61 -4.19 21.38 -6.47
N VAL A 62 -3.15 20.88 -5.80
CA VAL A 62 -2.39 19.72 -6.25
C VAL A 62 -3.24 18.46 -6.11
N ASP A 63 -3.94 18.31 -4.99
CA ASP A 63 -4.77 17.16 -4.67
C ASP A 63 -5.91 17.01 -5.68
N THR A 64 -6.50 18.11 -6.15
CA THR A 64 -7.51 18.10 -7.22
C THR A 64 -6.98 17.48 -8.51
N VAL A 65 -5.77 17.85 -8.93
CA VAL A 65 -5.16 17.32 -10.16
C VAL A 65 -4.73 15.85 -9.97
N VAL A 66 -4.16 15.51 -8.81
CA VAL A 66 -3.80 14.13 -8.45
C VAL A 66 -5.04 13.23 -8.45
N ASP A 67 -6.14 13.66 -7.84
CA ASP A 67 -7.36 12.87 -7.74
C ASP A 67 -8.02 12.67 -9.11
N GLN A 68 -8.09 13.72 -9.95
CA GLN A 68 -8.56 13.59 -11.33
C GLN A 68 -7.70 12.58 -12.11
N PHE A 69 -6.37 12.70 -12.01
CA PHE A 69 -5.46 11.82 -12.70
C PHE A 69 -5.56 10.35 -12.21
N TYR A 70 -5.71 10.14 -10.91
CA TYR A 70 -5.83 8.81 -10.31
C TYR A 70 -7.18 8.16 -10.63
N PHE A 71 -8.29 8.82 -10.31
CA PHE A 71 -9.62 8.23 -10.36
C PHE A 71 -10.26 8.24 -11.75
N ILE A 72 -9.73 9.02 -12.71
CA ILE A 72 -10.28 9.12 -14.06
C ILE A 72 -9.24 8.70 -15.10
N ASP A 73 -8.13 9.43 -15.20
CA ASP A 73 -7.21 9.30 -16.35
C ASP A 73 -6.45 7.96 -16.33
N SER A 74 -5.96 7.57 -15.15
CA SER A 74 -5.23 6.30 -14.94
C SER A 74 -6.13 5.10 -14.61
N LYS A 75 -7.42 5.33 -14.28
CA LYS A 75 -8.38 4.28 -13.89
C LYS A 75 -8.43 3.05 -14.81
N PRO A 76 -8.41 3.19 -16.16
CA PRO A 76 -8.43 2.03 -17.05
C PRO A 76 -7.21 1.10 -16.97
N TYR A 77 -6.14 1.53 -16.32
CA TYR A 77 -4.86 0.83 -16.25
C TYR A 77 -4.57 0.23 -14.87
N TRP A 78 -5.38 0.55 -13.85
CA TRP A 78 -5.25 -0.06 -12.53
C TRP A 78 -5.74 -1.51 -12.54
N ASP A 79 -5.01 -2.38 -11.85
CA ASP A 79 -5.47 -3.73 -11.56
C ASP A 79 -6.63 -3.68 -10.56
N SER A 80 -7.58 -4.58 -10.74
CA SER A 80 -8.71 -4.76 -9.81
C SER A 80 -8.29 -5.01 -8.35
N ALA A 81 -7.12 -5.63 -8.13
CA ALA A 81 -6.56 -5.87 -6.80
C ALA A 81 -6.30 -4.57 -6.03
N CYS A 82 -5.98 -3.47 -6.72
CA CYS A 82 -5.69 -2.18 -6.09
C CYS A 82 -6.92 -1.55 -5.40
N LYS A 83 -8.15 -2.01 -5.69
CA LYS A 83 -9.35 -1.62 -4.95
C LYS A 83 -9.26 -1.89 -3.45
N LEU A 84 -8.50 -2.92 -3.05
CA LEU A 84 -8.27 -3.20 -1.63
C LEU A 84 -7.43 -2.10 -0.97
N VAL A 85 -6.47 -1.53 -1.70
CA VAL A 85 -5.68 -0.39 -1.22
C VAL A 85 -6.55 0.87 -1.13
N GLU A 86 -7.42 1.12 -2.13
CA GLU A 86 -8.39 2.23 -2.09
C GLU A 86 -9.36 2.11 -0.91
N ASP A 87 -9.77 0.88 -0.57
CA ASP A 87 -10.57 0.56 0.62
C ASP A 87 -9.75 0.59 1.93
N ASN A 88 -8.47 0.96 1.87
CA ASN A 88 -7.59 1.07 3.03
C ASN A 88 -7.52 -0.22 3.86
N TYR A 89 -7.64 -1.37 3.18
CA TYR A 89 -7.65 -2.70 3.77
C TYR A 89 -8.79 -2.97 4.78
N ARG A 90 -9.89 -2.18 4.75
CA ARG A 90 -11.01 -2.33 5.70
C ARG A 90 -11.79 -3.62 5.50
N SER A 91 -12.03 -4.01 4.24
CA SER A 91 -12.85 -5.16 3.85
C SER A 91 -12.09 -6.48 3.78
N ILE A 92 -10.78 -6.49 3.96
CA ILE A 92 -9.98 -7.71 3.85
C ILE A 92 -10.27 -8.62 5.03
N ASP A 93 -10.49 -9.92 4.78
CA ASP A 93 -10.44 -10.91 5.85
C ASP A 93 -9.06 -10.88 6.53
N PHE A 94 -9.04 -10.92 7.85
CA PHE A 94 -7.80 -10.85 8.61
C PHE A 94 -7.92 -11.76 9.83
N PRO A 95 -7.69 -13.07 9.64
CA PRO A 95 -8.02 -14.12 10.61
C PRO A 95 -6.93 -14.28 11.66
N PHE A 96 -6.58 -13.17 12.32
CA PHE A 96 -5.61 -13.07 13.41
C PHE A 96 -6.27 -12.49 14.64
N GLU A 97 -5.74 -12.80 15.82
CA GLU A 97 -6.23 -12.24 17.07
C GLU A 97 -5.80 -10.78 17.19
N ALA A 98 -6.55 -9.97 17.95
CA ALA A 98 -6.13 -8.61 18.25
C ALA A 98 -4.82 -8.62 19.05
N VAL A 99 -3.99 -7.58 18.87
CA VAL A 99 -2.80 -7.36 19.70
C VAL A 99 -3.21 -6.87 21.09
N ASP A 100 -2.31 -6.96 22.05
CA ASP A 100 -2.60 -6.58 23.44
C ASP A 100 -2.97 -5.09 23.54
N GLY A 101 -4.01 -4.79 24.33
CA GLY A 101 -4.49 -3.42 24.56
C GLY A 101 -5.55 -2.91 23.59
N VAL A 102 -5.96 -3.70 22.59
CA VAL A 102 -7.03 -3.36 21.63
C VAL A 102 -7.95 -4.55 21.37
N ASP A 103 -9.21 -4.30 20.97
CA ASP A 103 -10.22 -5.32 20.66
C ASP A 103 -10.45 -5.54 19.15
N HIS A 104 -9.82 -4.70 18.31
CA HIS A 104 -9.88 -4.75 16.85
C HIS A 104 -8.51 -4.94 16.21
N ARG A 105 -8.50 -5.29 14.92
CA ARG A 105 -7.30 -5.59 14.12
C ARG A 105 -6.93 -4.44 13.17
N GLY A 106 -7.35 -3.23 13.49
CA GLY A 106 -7.29 -2.08 12.60
C GLY A 106 -8.31 -2.11 11.44
N PRO A 107 -8.14 -1.26 10.41
CA PRO A 107 -6.95 -0.45 10.19
C PRO A 107 -6.76 0.63 11.27
N PHE A 108 -5.53 0.74 11.78
CA PHE A 108 -5.07 1.88 12.58
C PHE A 108 -4.53 2.94 11.63
N GLU A 109 -4.85 4.20 11.89
CA GLU A 109 -4.55 5.30 10.97
C GLU A 109 -3.36 6.12 11.49
N PHE A 110 -2.41 6.36 10.59
CA PHE A 110 -1.25 7.21 10.83
C PHE A 110 -1.04 8.14 9.64
N VAL A 111 -0.18 9.13 9.80
CA VAL A 111 0.27 9.98 8.70
C VAL A 111 1.79 10.00 8.71
N THR A 112 2.39 9.77 7.55
CA THR A 112 3.81 10.07 7.32
C THR A 112 3.93 11.30 6.43
N GLU A 113 4.91 12.15 6.71
CA GLU A 113 5.12 13.40 5.99
C GLU A 113 6.51 13.39 5.36
N ILE A 114 6.60 13.81 4.10
CA ILE A 114 7.88 14.02 3.41
C ILE A 114 7.91 15.40 2.76
N LEU A 115 9.10 15.96 2.61
CA LEU A 115 9.31 17.10 1.73
C LEU A 115 9.37 16.59 0.29
N MET A 116 8.43 17.05 -0.53
CA MET A 116 8.26 16.63 -1.92
C MET A 116 8.49 17.83 -2.85
N SER A 117 9.34 17.65 -3.86
CA SER A 117 9.46 18.58 -4.98
C SER A 117 8.46 18.23 -6.09
N PHE A 118 8.25 19.16 -7.03
CA PHE A 118 7.43 18.90 -8.22
C PHE A 118 7.90 17.67 -9.01
N ASP A 119 9.21 17.59 -9.31
CA ASP A 119 9.80 16.43 -9.99
C ASP A 119 9.66 15.13 -9.17
N GLY A 120 9.69 15.25 -7.84
CA GLY A 120 9.42 14.15 -6.92
C GLY A 120 7.99 13.62 -7.06
N LEU A 121 6.99 14.49 -7.17
CA LEU A 121 5.60 14.10 -7.44
C LEU A 121 5.48 13.36 -8.77
N LEU A 122 6.06 13.90 -9.85
CA LEU A 122 6.01 13.24 -11.17
C LEU A 122 6.73 11.89 -11.16
N THR A 123 7.86 11.79 -10.47
CA THR A 123 8.59 10.52 -10.30
C THR A 123 7.77 9.50 -9.52
N TYR A 124 7.09 9.93 -8.46
CA TYR A 124 6.17 9.11 -7.68
C TYR A 124 5.02 8.59 -8.55
N ILE A 125 4.36 9.45 -9.34
CA ILE A 125 3.28 9.04 -10.25
C ILE A 125 3.80 8.03 -11.28
N LYS A 126 4.99 8.26 -11.85
CA LYS A 126 5.61 7.32 -12.79
C LYS A 126 5.89 5.95 -12.17
N SER A 127 6.04 5.85 -10.86
CA SER A 127 6.25 4.57 -10.17
C SER A 127 4.98 3.72 -10.02
N TRP A 128 3.80 4.30 -10.27
CA TRP A 128 2.53 3.58 -10.14
C TRP A 128 2.42 2.45 -11.15
N SER A 129 1.87 1.30 -10.71
CA SER A 129 1.64 0.16 -11.60
C SER A 129 0.74 0.52 -12.77
N ALA A 130 -0.32 1.31 -12.57
CA ALA A 130 -1.17 1.79 -13.65
C ALA A 130 -0.44 2.64 -14.69
N TYR A 131 0.52 3.47 -14.26
CA TYR A 131 1.34 4.23 -15.20
C TYR A 131 2.22 3.30 -16.05
N GLN A 132 2.84 2.30 -15.42
CA GLN A 132 3.64 1.30 -16.13
C GLN A 132 2.77 0.49 -17.11
N THR A 133 1.58 0.04 -16.70
CA THR A 133 0.63 -0.67 -17.56
C THR A 133 0.14 0.18 -18.73
N ALA A 134 -0.09 1.49 -18.52
CA ALA A 134 -0.43 2.40 -19.61
C ALA A 134 0.72 2.53 -20.62
N LYS A 135 1.94 2.70 -20.11
CA LYS A 135 3.14 2.81 -20.93
C LYS A 135 3.42 1.55 -21.76
N GLU A 136 3.26 0.37 -21.16
CA GLU A 136 3.36 -0.91 -21.87
C GLU A 136 2.34 -1.04 -23.02
N LYS A 137 1.17 -0.41 -22.86
CA LYS A 137 0.13 -0.31 -23.91
C LYS A 137 0.37 0.84 -24.89
N GLY A 138 1.51 1.51 -24.82
CA GLY A 138 1.88 2.63 -25.69
C GLY A 138 1.18 3.95 -25.36
N VAL A 139 0.65 4.10 -24.14
CA VAL A 139 -0.02 5.31 -23.68
C VAL A 139 0.86 6.07 -22.69
N GLU A 140 1.22 7.30 -23.03
CA GLU A 140 1.89 8.23 -22.13
C GLU A 140 0.84 9.05 -21.37
N LEU A 141 0.63 8.73 -20.09
CA LEU A 141 -0.35 9.43 -19.25
C LEU A 141 0.13 10.80 -18.79
N LEU A 142 1.44 11.01 -18.64
CA LEU A 142 2.02 12.30 -18.26
C LEU A 142 2.52 13.02 -19.51
N GLY A 143 1.61 13.27 -20.45
CA GLY A 143 1.83 14.14 -21.59
C GLY A 143 2.09 15.59 -21.19
N GLU A 144 2.53 16.41 -22.14
CA GLU A 144 2.90 17.81 -21.89
C GLU A 144 1.77 18.62 -21.25
N ASP A 145 0.53 18.43 -21.71
CA ASP A 145 -0.66 19.13 -21.19
C ASP A 145 -1.01 18.71 -19.75
N VAL A 146 -0.82 17.43 -19.42
CA VAL A 146 -1.05 16.91 -18.06
C VAL A 146 0.03 17.44 -17.11
N VAL A 147 1.30 17.40 -17.53
CA VAL A 147 2.42 17.94 -16.76
C VAL A 147 2.26 19.44 -16.52
N GLU A 148 1.76 20.20 -17.51
CA GLU A 148 1.46 21.62 -17.36
C GLU A 148 0.36 21.87 -16.30
N LYS A 149 -0.71 21.07 -16.28
CA LYS A 149 -1.75 21.14 -15.23
C LYS A 149 -1.17 20.91 -13.84
N PHE A 150 -0.33 19.87 -13.69
CA PHE A 150 0.36 19.60 -12.44
C PHE A 150 1.27 20.76 -12.04
N LYS A 151 2.00 21.35 -13.00
CA LYS A 151 2.90 22.48 -12.75
C LYS A 151 2.14 23.74 -12.30
N LEU A 152 1.03 24.05 -12.96
CA LEU A 152 0.16 25.18 -12.58
C LEU A 152 -0.42 24.99 -11.17
N ALA A 153 -0.87 23.78 -10.83
CA ALA A 153 -1.35 23.45 -9.50
C ALA A 153 -0.23 23.47 -8.44
N TRP A 154 0.99 23.10 -8.82
CA TRP A 154 2.16 23.18 -7.94
C TRP A 154 2.49 24.63 -7.58
N GLY A 155 2.38 25.56 -8.54
CA GLY A 155 2.66 26.97 -8.30
C GLY A 155 4.16 27.25 -8.18
N GLU A 156 4.56 27.97 -7.12
CA GLU A 156 5.96 28.37 -6.91
C GLU A 156 6.91 27.15 -6.80
N ASP A 157 8.09 27.30 -7.40
CA ASP A 157 9.15 26.30 -7.30
C ASP A 157 9.60 26.15 -5.84
N GLY A 158 9.60 24.91 -5.34
CA GLY A 158 9.91 24.62 -3.96
C GLY A 158 9.48 23.23 -3.52
N HIS A 159 9.81 22.90 -2.28
CA HIS A 159 9.34 21.68 -1.64
C HIS A 159 8.03 21.96 -0.89
N LYS A 160 7.06 21.07 -1.05
CA LYS A 160 5.83 21.05 -0.27
C LYS A 160 5.82 19.84 0.65
N THR A 161 5.09 19.94 1.77
CA THR A 161 4.90 18.79 2.65
C THR A 161 3.83 17.89 2.04
N ALA A 162 4.21 16.68 1.66
CA ALA A 162 3.28 15.65 1.21
C ALA A 162 2.95 14.71 2.37
N LYS A 163 1.67 14.65 2.73
CA LYS A 163 1.15 13.81 3.79
C LYS A 163 0.57 12.54 3.21
N PHE A 164 1.09 11.38 3.59
CA PHE A 164 0.59 10.09 3.19
C PHE A 164 -0.20 9.48 4.35
N PRO A 165 -1.53 9.35 4.24
CA PRO A 165 -2.31 8.57 5.19
C PRO A 165 -1.93 7.08 5.06
N VAL A 166 -1.62 6.46 6.19
CA VAL A 166 -1.21 5.05 6.31
C VAL A 166 -2.24 4.29 7.14
N TYR A 167 -2.60 3.09 6.69
CA TYR A 167 -3.62 2.24 7.29
C TYR A 167 -3.03 0.87 7.62
N LEU A 168 -2.96 0.54 8.91
CA LEU A 168 -2.31 -0.66 9.42
C LEU A 168 -3.33 -1.68 9.93
N ARG A 169 -3.36 -2.87 9.31
CA ARG A 169 -3.96 -4.08 9.88
C ARG A 169 -2.89 -4.81 10.68
N ILE A 170 -3.16 -5.11 11.95
CA ILE A 170 -2.20 -5.77 12.83
C ILE A 170 -2.91 -6.80 13.71
N GLY A 171 -2.27 -7.95 13.93
CA GLY A 171 -2.79 -9.02 14.74
C GLY A 171 -1.72 -10.03 15.15
N ARG A 172 -2.03 -10.82 16.17
CA ARG A 172 -1.18 -11.90 16.67
C ARG A 172 -1.68 -13.26 16.17
N VAL A 173 -0.76 -14.22 16.02
CA VAL A 173 -1.05 -15.57 15.51
C VAL A 173 -2.00 -16.35 16.41
N GLY A 174 -1.93 -16.15 17.73
CA GLY A 174 -2.76 -16.90 18.69
C GLY A 174 -2.30 -18.34 18.88
N ASN A 175 -3.06 -19.10 19.67
CA ASN A 175 -2.75 -20.50 19.99
C ASN A 175 -3.32 -21.53 18.99
N VAL A 176 -4.22 -21.11 18.09
CA VAL A 176 -4.89 -21.99 17.11
C VAL A 176 -3.90 -22.48 16.07
#